data_AF-A0A3C0VR84-F1
#
_entry.id   AF-A0A3C0VR84-F1
#
_cell.length_a   1.000
_cell.length_b   1.000
_cell.length_c   1.000
_cell.angle_alpha   90.00
_cell.angle_beta   90.00
_cell.angle_gamma   90.00
#
_symmetry.space_group_name_H-M   'P 1'
#
loop_
_entity.id
_entity.type
_entity.pdbx_description
1 polymer ?
#
loop_
_entity_poly.entity_id
_entity_poly.type
_entity_poly.pdbx_seq_one_letter_code
_entity_poly.pdbx_strand_id
1 'polypeptide(L)'
;LRRFEKVTGDVVASYIHGGGKIGVLVAGEGASDDAAKEALNNIAMQVAAMNPTYIARTDMSADELAKLKEITIDSSLNDPATLPKPILNELINKAYAEKWSAEDKAIYDEKKNNMQYLFNFLSKEAAAALAELAMADKDNIVSNKIFAGLAEGRVSKQLKEICLLDQTYVKAEDGKQSVAKYLESVNKDLKITKIVRFEVGEGLEKKNEDFAAEVAAQMNA
;
A
#
# COMPACT_ATOMS: atom_id res chain seq x y z
N LEU A 1 6.81 -9.86 30.04
CA LEU A 1 6.99 -10.30 28.63
C LEU A 1 5.68 -10.07 27.89
N ARG A 2 5.63 -9.20 26.86
CA ARG A 2 4.38 -8.82 26.17
C ARG A 2 4.00 -9.79 25.05
N ARG A 3 4.98 -10.16 24.21
CA ARG A 3 4.85 -11.13 23.12
C ARG A 3 6.18 -11.87 23.00
N PHE A 4 6.15 -13.11 22.51
CA PHE A 4 7.32 -13.91 22.20
C PHE A 4 6.99 -14.82 21.03
N GLU A 5 7.98 -15.03 20.16
CA GLU A 5 7.90 -15.94 19.03
C GLU A 5 9.19 -16.76 18.97
N LYS A 6 9.05 -18.05 18.63
CA LYS A 6 10.17 -18.91 18.28
C LYS A 6 10.12 -19.19 16.78
N VAL A 7 11.28 -19.11 16.15
CA VAL A 7 11.45 -19.34 14.72
C VAL A 7 12.52 -20.42 14.53
N THR A 8 12.29 -21.34 13.59
CA THR A 8 13.18 -22.45 13.24
C THR A 8 13.20 -22.61 11.72
N GLY A 9 14.31 -23.09 11.18
CA GLY A 9 14.54 -23.40 9.77
C GLY A 9 15.95 -23.96 9.59
N ASP A 10 16.32 -24.36 8.38
CA ASP A 10 17.68 -24.78 8.06
C ASP A 10 18.70 -23.66 8.32
N VAL A 11 18.26 -22.42 8.10
CA VAL A 11 19.00 -21.20 8.42
C VAL A 11 18.04 -20.16 9.00
N VAL A 12 18.52 -19.42 10.00
CA VAL A 12 17.79 -18.31 10.62
C VAL A 12 18.71 -17.11 10.74
N ALA A 13 18.22 -15.95 10.31
CA ALA A 13 18.88 -14.66 10.48
C ALA A 13 18.09 -13.75 11.41
N SER A 14 18.79 -12.82 12.04
CA SER A 14 18.20 -11.81 12.91
C SER A 14 18.76 -10.42 12.63
N TYR A 15 17.93 -9.40 12.71
CA TYR A 15 18.37 -8.01 12.57
C TYR A 15 17.72 -7.11 13.61
N ILE A 16 18.52 -6.21 14.19
CA ILE A 16 18.08 -5.20 15.16
C ILE A 16 18.30 -3.83 14.55
N HIS A 17 17.28 -2.97 14.61
CA HIS A 17 17.31 -1.62 14.06
C HIS A 17 16.86 -0.58 15.08
N GLY A 18 17.26 0.68 14.85
CA GLY A 18 16.80 1.83 15.62
C GLY A 18 17.12 1.76 17.12
N GLY A 19 18.29 1.22 17.48
CA GLY A 19 18.71 1.08 18.89
C GLY A 19 17.89 0.06 19.68
N GLY A 20 17.35 -0.97 19.03
CA GLY A 20 16.53 -2.00 19.67
C GLY A 20 15.02 -1.77 19.56
N LYS A 21 14.58 -0.70 18.87
CA LYS A 21 13.17 -0.42 18.64
C LYS A 21 12.50 -1.41 17.68
N ILE A 22 13.26 -1.95 16.73
CA ILE A 22 12.77 -2.95 15.78
C ILE A 22 13.67 -4.18 15.86
N GLY A 23 13.06 -5.36 15.99
CA GLY A 23 13.73 -6.65 15.90
C GLY A 23 13.07 -7.53 14.85
N VAL A 24 13.89 -8.18 14.03
CA VAL A 24 13.42 -9.05 12.94
C VAL A 24 14.08 -10.42 13.04
N LEU A 25 13.31 -11.47 12.77
CA LEU A 25 13.78 -12.83 12.51
C LEU A 25 13.29 -13.27 11.12
N VAL A 26 14.16 -13.93 10.37
CA VAL A 26 13.84 -14.55 9.07
C VAL A 26 14.35 -15.97 9.08
N ALA A 27 13.46 -16.94 8.88
CA ALA A 27 13.82 -18.34 8.65
C ALA A 27 13.78 -18.67 7.16
N GLY A 28 14.71 -19.52 6.75
CA GLY A 28 14.68 -20.16 5.45
C GLY A 28 15.03 -21.63 5.49
N GLU A 29 14.70 -22.30 4.41
CA GLU A 29 14.94 -23.72 4.14
C GLU A 29 15.58 -23.90 2.77
N GLY A 30 16.17 -25.09 2.54
CA GLY A 30 16.75 -25.51 1.26
C GLY A 30 18.22 -25.12 1.08
N ALA A 31 18.75 -24.19 1.88
CA ALA A 31 20.16 -23.85 1.94
C ALA A 31 20.55 -23.30 3.31
N SER A 32 21.77 -23.59 3.78
CA SER A 32 22.29 -23.12 5.08
C SER A 32 23.75 -22.67 5.04
N ASP A 33 24.31 -22.48 3.85
CA ASP A 33 25.66 -21.96 3.65
C ASP A 33 25.78 -20.48 4.03
N ASP A 34 26.99 -19.95 3.99
CA ASP A 34 27.24 -18.55 4.39
C ASP A 34 26.58 -17.54 3.45
N ALA A 35 26.39 -17.88 2.17
CA ALA A 35 25.67 -17.04 1.23
C ALA A 35 24.17 -16.96 1.58
N ALA A 36 23.55 -18.08 1.97
CA ALA A 36 22.17 -18.12 2.45
C ALA A 36 22.00 -17.32 3.74
N LYS A 37 22.94 -17.41 4.69
CA LYS A 37 22.93 -16.59 5.92
C LYS A 37 23.03 -15.10 5.59
N GLU A 38 23.93 -14.70 4.70
CA GLU A 38 24.07 -13.30 4.29
C GLU A 38 22.81 -12.79 3.59
N ALA A 39 22.22 -13.59 2.69
CA ALA A 39 20.97 -13.26 2.04
C ALA A 39 19.85 -13.03 3.05
N LEU A 40 19.66 -13.94 4.01
CA LEU A 40 18.62 -13.76 5.03
C LEU A 40 18.90 -12.57 5.96
N ASN A 41 20.15 -12.22 6.24
CA ASN A 41 20.47 -10.98 6.95
C ASN A 41 20.03 -9.74 6.16
N ASN A 42 20.30 -9.70 4.85
CA ASN A 42 19.85 -8.62 3.98
C ASN A 42 18.31 -8.56 3.90
N ILE A 43 17.64 -9.72 3.89
CA ILE A 43 16.18 -9.78 3.95
C ILE A 43 15.66 -9.31 5.32
N ALA A 44 16.34 -9.61 6.43
CA ALA A 44 15.93 -9.11 7.74
C ALA A 44 15.99 -7.57 7.79
N MET A 45 16.97 -6.95 7.12
CA MET A 45 17.02 -5.49 6.92
C MET A 45 15.86 -4.98 6.06
N GLN A 46 15.56 -5.66 4.94
CA GLN A 46 14.41 -5.36 4.08
C GLN A 46 13.10 -5.37 4.89
N VAL A 47 12.86 -6.43 5.67
CA VAL A 47 11.65 -6.58 6.48
C VAL A 47 11.58 -5.49 7.56
N ALA A 48 12.71 -5.14 8.18
CA ALA A 48 12.74 -4.04 9.16
C ALA A 48 12.29 -2.71 8.57
N ALA A 49 12.73 -2.41 7.34
CA ALA A 49 12.44 -1.16 6.63
C ALA A 49 11.04 -1.13 5.98
N MET A 50 10.62 -2.23 5.35
CA MET A 50 9.44 -2.27 4.49
C MET A 50 8.20 -2.86 5.16
N ASN A 51 8.35 -3.54 6.30
CA ASN A 51 7.25 -4.13 7.08
C ASN A 51 6.20 -4.90 6.23
N PRO A 52 6.61 -5.88 5.40
CA PRO A 52 5.67 -6.69 4.63
C PRO A 52 4.70 -7.45 5.56
N THR A 53 3.47 -7.62 5.10
CA THR A 53 2.44 -8.42 5.77
C THR A 53 2.54 -9.90 5.41
N TYR A 54 2.88 -10.19 4.15
CA TYR A 54 2.97 -11.54 3.59
C TYR A 54 4.37 -11.81 3.04
N ILE A 55 4.78 -13.08 2.98
CA ILE A 55 6.02 -13.44 2.27
C ILE A 55 5.73 -13.38 0.77
N ALA A 56 4.71 -14.09 0.32
CA ALA A 56 4.30 -14.19 -1.08
C ALA A 56 2.80 -13.94 -1.27
N ARG A 57 2.39 -13.63 -2.51
CA ARG A 57 0.95 -13.49 -2.86
C ARG A 57 0.14 -14.74 -2.56
N THR A 58 0.77 -15.91 -2.62
CA THR A 58 0.14 -17.21 -2.34
C THR A 58 -0.23 -17.39 -0.87
N ASP A 59 0.32 -16.56 0.01
CA ASP A 59 0.01 -16.59 1.45
C ASP A 59 -1.27 -15.80 1.76
N MET A 60 -1.78 -15.03 0.79
CA MET A 60 -3.06 -14.33 0.91
C MET A 60 -4.20 -15.28 0.60
N SER A 61 -5.25 -15.23 1.42
CA SER A 61 -6.50 -15.90 1.07
C SER A 61 -7.14 -15.29 -0.18
N ALA A 62 -7.95 -16.08 -0.89
CA ALA A 62 -8.70 -15.60 -2.03
C ALA A 62 -9.63 -14.42 -1.65
N ASP A 63 -10.20 -14.47 -0.44
CA ASP A 63 -11.09 -13.43 0.08
C ASP A 63 -10.35 -12.12 0.37
N GLU A 64 -9.15 -12.19 0.97
CA GLU A 64 -8.31 -11.00 1.20
C GLU A 64 -7.89 -10.35 -0.12
N LEU A 65 -7.51 -11.16 -1.11
CA LEU A 65 -7.14 -10.65 -2.43
C LEU A 65 -8.35 -10.04 -3.16
N ALA A 66 -9.52 -10.68 -3.07
CA ALA A 66 -10.76 -10.15 -3.61
C ALA A 66 -11.13 -8.83 -2.94
N LYS A 67 -11.01 -8.76 -1.61
CA LYS A 67 -11.31 -7.56 -0.84
C LYS A 67 -10.34 -6.42 -1.14
N LEU A 68 -9.05 -6.70 -1.27
CA LEU A 68 -8.06 -5.72 -1.72
C LEU A 68 -8.45 -5.14 -3.09
N LYS A 69 -8.79 -6.00 -4.05
CA LYS A 69 -9.21 -5.57 -5.39
C LYS A 69 -10.46 -4.71 -5.34
N GLU A 70 -11.47 -5.13 -4.58
CA GLU A 70 -12.72 -4.39 -4.41
C GLU A 70 -12.46 -2.99 -3.82
N ILE A 71 -11.72 -2.91 -2.71
CA ILE A 71 -11.36 -1.64 -2.07
C ILE A 71 -10.62 -0.72 -3.05
N THR A 72 -9.70 -1.27 -3.84
CA THR A 72 -8.92 -0.48 -4.80
C THR A 72 -9.78 0.01 -5.96
N ILE A 73 -10.73 -0.78 -6.43
CA ILE A 73 -11.73 -0.35 -7.42
C ILE A 73 -12.57 0.78 -6.83
N ASP A 74 -13.14 0.59 -5.64
CA ASP A 74 -14.01 1.58 -4.99
C ASP A 74 -13.26 2.87 -4.72
N SER A 75 -12.03 2.80 -4.22
CA SER A 75 -11.18 3.98 -4.04
C SER A 75 -10.90 4.70 -5.35
N SER A 76 -10.81 3.99 -6.48
CA SER A 76 -10.59 4.60 -7.79
C SER A 76 -11.83 5.30 -8.33
N LEU A 77 -13.01 4.72 -8.10
CA LEU A 77 -14.29 5.31 -8.49
C LEU A 77 -14.68 6.50 -7.62
N ASN A 78 -14.30 6.46 -6.33
CA ASN A 78 -14.47 7.59 -5.40
C ASN A 78 -13.47 8.73 -5.62
N ASP A 79 -12.47 8.55 -6.48
CA ASP A 79 -11.58 9.62 -6.94
C ASP A 79 -11.59 9.72 -8.49
N PRO A 80 -12.69 10.23 -9.08
CA PRO A 80 -12.89 10.28 -10.52
C PRO A 80 -11.80 11.05 -11.27
N ALA A 81 -11.16 12.03 -10.64
CA ALA A 81 -10.10 12.83 -11.24
C ALA A 81 -8.89 11.98 -11.68
N THR A 82 -8.73 10.80 -11.07
CA THR A 82 -7.65 9.85 -11.40
C THR A 82 -8.03 8.80 -12.43
N LEU A 83 -9.27 8.83 -12.93
CA LEU A 83 -9.75 7.89 -13.93
C LEU A 83 -9.17 8.18 -15.32
N PRO A 84 -9.10 7.17 -16.20
CA PRO A 84 -8.67 7.37 -17.58
C PRO A 84 -9.58 8.38 -18.29
N LYS A 85 -8.99 9.26 -19.10
CA LYS A 85 -9.71 10.36 -19.78
C LYS A 85 -11.02 9.95 -20.46
N PRO A 86 -11.12 8.82 -21.21
CA PRO A 86 -12.38 8.43 -21.84
C PRO A 86 -13.52 8.25 -20.82
N ILE A 87 -13.24 7.54 -19.73
CA ILE A 87 -14.20 7.26 -18.66
C ILE A 87 -14.54 8.55 -17.91
N LEU A 88 -13.53 9.35 -17.59
CA LEU A 88 -13.73 10.63 -16.92
C LEU A 88 -14.60 11.60 -17.76
N ASN A 89 -14.36 11.67 -19.06
CA ASN A 89 -15.14 12.53 -19.95
C ASN A 89 -16.61 12.08 -20.04
N GLU A 90 -16.87 10.77 -20.06
CA GLU A 90 -18.25 10.25 -20.02
C GLU A 90 -18.97 10.63 -18.72
N LEU A 91 -18.29 10.52 -17.57
CA LEU A 91 -18.82 10.95 -16.28
C LEU A 91 -19.09 12.45 -16.24
N ILE A 92 -18.17 13.26 -16.76
CA ILE A 92 -18.32 14.72 -16.83
C ILE A 92 -19.48 15.11 -17.74
N ASN A 93 -19.65 14.48 -18.89
CA ASN A 93 -20.78 14.76 -19.77
C ASN A 93 -22.12 14.46 -19.08
N LYS A 94 -22.22 13.32 -18.38
CA LYS A 94 -23.40 12.96 -17.57
C LYS A 94 -23.63 13.99 -16.45
N ALA A 95 -22.60 14.33 -15.69
CA ALA A 95 -22.68 15.28 -14.59
C ALA A 95 -23.05 16.69 -15.07
N TYR A 96 -22.46 17.16 -16.15
CA TYR A 96 -22.80 18.42 -16.80
C TYR A 96 -24.27 18.43 -17.23
N ALA A 97 -24.77 17.36 -17.85
CA ALA A 97 -26.16 17.31 -18.27
C ALA A 97 -27.16 17.35 -17.09
N GLU A 98 -26.89 16.57 -16.04
CA GLU A 98 -27.92 16.20 -15.06
C GLU A 98 -27.70 16.70 -13.63
N LYS A 99 -26.44 16.94 -13.22
CA LYS A 99 -26.07 17.11 -11.80
C LYS A 99 -25.45 18.46 -11.46
N TRP A 100 -24.68 19.05 -12.38
CA TRP A 100 -23.91 20.26 -12.11
C TRP A 100 -24.76 21.53 -12.15
N SER A 101 -24.44 22.43 -11.22
CA SER A 101 -24.98 23.79 -11.14
C SER A 101 -24.59 24.63 -12.36
N ALA A 102 -25.23 25.80 -12.54
CA ALA A 102 -24.87 26.71 -13.61
C ALA A 102 -23.44 27.25 -13.43
N GLU A 103 -23.02 27.44 -12.19
CA GLU A 103 -21.69 27.90 -11.79
C GLU A 103 -20.62 26.86 -12.14
N ASP A 104 -20.85 25.59 -11.80
CA ASP A 104 -19.92 24.49 -12.10
C ASP A 104 -19.82 24.22 -13.61
N LYS A 105 -20.92 24.40 -14.35
CA LYS A 105 -20.93 24.34 -15.82
C LYS A 105 -20.07 25.45 -16.42
N ALA A 106 -20.20 26.68 -15.93
CA ALA A 106 -19.39 27.80 -16.38
C ALA A 106 -17.90 27.58 -16.09
N ILE A 107 -17.58 27.07 -14.90
CA ILE A 107 -16.21 26.67 -14.52
C ILE A 107 -15.68 25.61 -15.48
N TYR A 108 -16.45 24.57 -15.77
CA TYR A 108 -16.07 23.56 -16.74
C TYR A 108 -15.82 24.15 -18.13
N ASP A 109 -16.72 24.99 -18.63
CA ASP A 109 -16.58 25.57 -19.97
C ASP A 109 -15.34 26.45 -20.11
N GLU A 110 -14.94 27.16 -19.06
CA GLU A 110 -13.71 27.93 -19.01
C GLU A 110 -12.46 27.03 -18.91
N LYS A 111 -12.54 25.94 -18.13
CA LYS A 111 -11.37 25.14 -17.71
C LYS A 111 -11.22 23.78 -18.42
N LYS A 112 -12.14 23.36 -19.29
CA LYS A 112 -12.16 22.02 -19.95
C LYS A 112 -10.89 21.68 -20.75
N ASN A 113 -10.13 22.68 -21.17
CA ASN A 113 -8.85 22.46 -21.86
C ASN A 113 -7.70 22.08 -20.89
N ASN A 114 -7.88 22.27 -19.58
CA ASN A 114 -6.93 21.92 -18.54
C ASN A 114 -7.61 21.11 -17.42
N MET A 115 -7.92 19.85 -17.73
CA MET A 115 -8.63 18.91 -16.85
C MET A 115 -7.95 18.67 -15.50
N GLN A 116 -6.62 18.82 -15.42
CA GLN A 116 -5.89 18.65 -14.16
C GLN A 116 -6.18 19.79 -13.18
N TYR A 117 -6.46 21.00 -13.70
CA TYR A 117 -6.81 22.16 -12.89
C TYR A 117 -8.32 22.32 -12.68
N LEU A 118 -9.17 21.69 -13.50
CA LEU A 118 -10.63 21.75 -13.38
C LEU A 118 -11.11 21.44 -11.96
N PHE A 119 -10.61 20.36 -11.36
CA PHE A 119 -11.02 19.90 -10.03
C PHE A 119 -10.66 20.84 -8.88
N ASN A 120 -9.74 21.79 -9.09
CA ASN A 120 -9.39 22.80 -8.09
C ASN A 120 -10.46 23.89 -7.97
N PHE A 121 -11.33 24.03 -8.97
CA PHE A 121 -12.34 25.09 -9.04
C PHE A 121 -13.78 24.57 -8.90
N LEU A 122 -14.02 23.29 -9.24
CA LEU A 122 -15.34 22.69 -9.05
C LEU A 122 -15.76 22.69 -7.58
N SER A 123 -17.06 22.85 -7.36
CA SER A 123 -17.66 22.69 -6.03
C SER A 123 -17.46 21.27 -5.48
N LYS A 124 -17.57 21.10 -4.17
CA LYS A 124 -17.53 19.77 -3.54
C LYS A 124 -18.68 18.90 -4.04
N GLU A 125 -19.84 19.50 -4.28
CA GLU A 125 -21.05 18.87 -4.78
C GLU A 125 -20.84 18.39 -6.21
N ALA A 126 -20.21 19.18 -7.07
CA ALA A 126 -19.88 18.78 -8.44
C ALA A 126 -18.85 17.64 -8.49
N ALA A 127 -17.85 17.67 -7.62
CA ALA A 127 -16.87 16.58 -7.49
C ALA A 127 -17.53 15.30 -6.94
N ALA A 128 -18.39 15.42 -5.93
CA ALA A 128 -19.14 14.30 -5.36
C ALA A 128 -20.09 13.67 -6.39
N ALA A 129 -20.75 14.47 -7.23
CA ALA A 129 -21.63 13.97 -8.29
C ALA A 129 -20.89 13.06 -9.28
N LEU A 130 -19.61 13.33 -9.58
CA LEU A 130 -18.80 12.46 -10.42
C LEU A 130 -18.53 11.11 -9.76
N ALA A 131 -18.22 11.10 -8.46
CA ALA A 131 -17.99 9.88 -7.69
C ALA A 131 -19.28 9.04 -7.57
N GLU A 132 -20.42 9.69 -7.32
CA GLU A 132 -21.73 9.03 -7.32
C GLU A 132 -22.03 8.37 -8.66
N LEU A 133 -21.82 9.09 -9.77
CA LEU A 133 -22.02 8.54 -11.11
C LEU A 133 -21.07 7.39 -11.42
N ALA A 134 -19.81 7.48 -11.00
CA ALA A 134 -18.83 6.41 -11.17
C ALA A 134 -19.20 5.14 -10.38
N MET A 135 -19.66 5.31 -9.14
CA MET A 135 -20.13 4.20 -8.30
C MET A 135 -21.43 3.58 -8.83
N ALA A 136 -22.35 4.40 -9.34
CA ALA A 136 -23.58 3.92 -9.96
C ALA A 136 -23.33 3.15 -11.26
N ASP A 137 -22.26 3.47 -11.99
CA ASP A 137 -21.86 2.83 -13.25
C ASP A 137 -20.71 1.81 -13.06
N LYS A 138 -20.49 1.35 -11.81
CA LYS A 138 -19.35 0.52 -11.41
C LYS A 138 -19.17 -0.71 -12.29
N ASP A 139 -20.23 -1.46 -12.56
CA ASP A 139 -20.13 -2.72 -13.32
C ASP A 139 -19.65 -2.51 -14.76
N ASN A 140 -20.10 -1.42 -15.41
CA ASN A 140 -19.68 -1.05 -16.75
C ASN A 140 -18.23 -0.54 -16.76
N ILE A 141 -17.87 0.30 -15.78
CA ILE A 141 -16.51 0.83 -15.64
C ILE A 141 -15.52 -0.31 -15.36
N VAL A 142 -15.84 -1.24 -14.46
CA VAL A 142 -14.99 -2.40 -14.14
C VAL A 142 -14.79 -3.30 -15.36
N SER A 143 -15.82 -3.45 -16.20
CA SER A 143 -15.76 -4.23 -17.45
C SER A 143 -14.95 -3.54 -18.56
N ASN A 144 -14.65 -2.24 -18.42
CA ASN A 144 -13.85 -1.49 -19.38
C ASN A 144 -12.37 -1.90 -19.27
N LYS A 145 -11.77 -2.33 -20.40
CA LYS A 145 -10.36 -2.77 -20.44
C LYS A 145 -9.36 -1.71 -19.96
N ILE A 146 -9.64 -0.42 -20.19
CA ILE A 146 -8.76 0.68 -19.79
C ILE A 146 -8.78 0.82 -18.26
N PHE A 147 -9.96 0.73 -17.65
CA PHE A 147 -10.08 0.73 -16.19
C PHE A 147 -9.50 -0.53 -15.57
N ALA A 148 -9.74 -1.70 -16.17
CA ALA A 148 -9.17 -2.95 -15.71
C ALA A 148 -7.63 -2.89 -15.62
N GLY A 149 -6.97 -2.33 -16.64
CA GLY A 149 -5.51 -2.11 -16.61
C GLY A 149 -5.06 -1.11 -15.55
N LEU A 150 -5.82 -0.03 -15.32
CA LEU A 150 -5.55 0.92 -14.23
C LEU A 150 -5.66 0.23 -12.85
N ALA A 151 -6.76 -0.50 -12.63
CA ALA A 151 -7.03 -1.20 -11.38
C ALA A 151 -5.96 -2.27 -11.11
N GLU A 152 -5.59 -3.06 -12.12
CA GLU A 152 -4.51 -4.04 -12.02
C GLU A 152 -3.17 -3.39 -11.64
N GLY A 153 -2.83 -2.25 -12.26
CA GLY A 153 -1.63 -1.50 -11.92
C GLY A 153 -1.61 -1.02 -10.46
N ARG A 154 -2.73 -0.51 -9.95
CA ARG A 154 -2.89 -0.08 -8.55
C ARG A 154 -2.78 -1.25 -7.57
N VAL A 155 -3.48 -2.35 -7.85
CA VAL A 155 -3.41 -3.58 -7.04
C VAL A 155 -1.99 -4.14 -7.03
N SER A 156 -1.32 -4.17 -8.19
CA SER A 156 0.08 -4.63 -8.29
C SER A 156 1.02 -3.77 -7.45
N LYS A 157 0.82 -2.44 -7.41
CA LYS A 157 1.58 -1.55 -6.53
C LYS A 157 1.36 -1.86 -5.05
N GLN A 158 0.11 -2.05 -4.62
CA GLN A 158 -0.19 -2.41 -3.24
C GLN A 158 0.38 -3.77 -2.85
N LEU A 159 0.31 -4.75 -3.75
CA LEU A 159 0.93 -6.07 -3.54
C LEU A 159 2.45 -5.95 -3.34
N LYS A 160 3.13 -5.08 -4.09
CA LYS A 160 4.56 -4.77 -3.88
C LYS A 160 4.85 -4.10 -2.54
N GLU A 161 3.87 -3.49 -1.87
CA GLU A 161 4.06 -2.92 -0.54
C GLU A 161 3.89 -3.99 0.54
N ILE A 162 2.92 -4.89 0.39
CA ILE A 162 2.55 -5.87 1.43
C ILE A 162 3.18 -7.26 1.28
N CYS A 163 3.63 -7.67 0.09
CA CYS A 163 4.25 -8.98 -0.16
C CYS A 163 5.77 -8.85 -0.29
N LEU A 164 6.54 -9.49 0.60
CA LEU A 164 7.99 -9.41 0.65
C LEU A 164 8.65 -9.75 -0.70
N LEU A 165 8.27 -10.88 -1.32
CA LEU A 165 8.91 -11.36 -2.55
C LEU A 165 8.71 -10.43 -3.76
N ASP A 166 7.65 -9.61 -3.74
CA ASP A 166 7.33 -8.64 -4.78
C ASP A 166 8.03 -7.30 -4.58
N GLN A 167 8.45 -6.99 -3.35
CA GLN A 167 9.10 -5.73 -3.03
C GLN A 167 10.36 -5.55 -3.86
N THR A 168 10.62 -4.30 -4.25
CA THR A 168 11.95 -3.92 -4.72
C THR A 168 12.94 -4.10 -3.58
N TYR A 169 14.04 -4.78 -3.86
CA TYR A 169 15.09 -5.04 -2.87
C TYR A 169 15.81 -3.72 -2.55
N VAL A 170 15.88 -3.34 -1.27
CA VAL A 170 16.42 -2.05 -0.82
C VAL A 170 17.88 -1.83 -1.17
N LYS A 171 18.65 -2.90 -1.40
CA LYS A 171 20.07 -2.85 -1.81
C LYS A 171 20.26 -3.14 -3.30
N ALA A 172 19.19 -3.15 -4.11
CA ALA A 172 19.32 -3.29 -5.55
C ALA A 172 20.02 -2.05 -6.14
N GLU A 173 21.16 -2.24 -6.80
CA GLU A 173 21.94 -1.14 -7.39
C GLU A 173 21.15 -0.38 -8.48
N ASP A 174 20.30 -1.09 -9.23
CA ASP A 174 19.50 -0.52 -10.32
C ASP A 174 18.07 -0.15 -9.91
N GLY A 175 17.69 -0.43 -8.66
CA GLY A 175 16.33 -0.22 -8.13
C GLY A 175 15.25 -1.08 -8.80
N LYS A 176 15.62 -2.13 -9.55
CA LYS A 176 14.68 -2.98 -10.32
C LYS A 176 14.64 -4.43 -9.85
N GLN A 177 15.68 -4.91 -9.17
CA GLN A 177 15.69 -6.26 -8.62
C GLN A 177 14.64 -6.39 -7.50
N SER A 178 13.76 -7.39 -7.61
CA SER A 178 12.85 -7.75 -6.52
C SER A 178 13.55 -8.64 -5.50
N VAL A 179 12.97 -8.76 -4.30
CA VAL A 179 13.47 -9.69 -3.28
C VAL A 179 13.50 -11.14 -3.79
N ALA A 180 12.47 -11.58 -4.52
CA ALA A 180 12.48 -12.92 -5.13
C ALA A 180 13.68 -13.12 -6.06
N LYS A 181 13.93 -12.17 -6.98
CA LYS A 181 15.06 -12.24 -7.91
C LYS A 181 16.41 -12.16 -7.20
N TYR A 182 16.49 -11.44 -6.09
CA TYR A 182 17.68 -11.40 -5.26
C TYR A 182 17.96 -12.79 -4.65
N LEU A 183 16.97 -13.40 -4.00
CA LEU A 183 17.11 -14.74 -3.42
C LEU A 183 17.50 -15.78 -4.48
N GLU A 184 16.82 -15.80 -5.63
CA GLU A 184 17.14 -16.69 -6.75
C GLU A 184 18.56 -16.51 -7.28
N SER A 185 19.09 -15.28 -7.26
CA SER A 185 20.46 -14.98 -7.69
C SER A 185 21.52 -15.46 -6.70
N VAL A 186 21.17 -15.60 -5.42
CA VAL A 186 22.06 -16.12 -4.38
C VAL A 186 21.99 -17.64 -4.35
N ASN A 187 20.79 -18.20 -4.20
CA ASN A 187 20.55 -19.63 -4.16
C ASN A 187 19.08 -19.92 -4.51
N LYS A 188 18.83 -20.70 -5.57
CA LYS A 188 17.48 -21.04 -6.05
C LYS A 188 16.70 -21.95 -5.11
N ASP A 189 17.41 -22.71 -4.27
CA ASP A 189 16.80 -23.63 -3.31
C ASP A 189 16.44 -22.93 -2.01
N LEU A 190 17.02 -21.74 -1.73
CA LEU A 190 16.73 -20.95 -0.55
C LEU A 190 15.32 -20.35 -0.62
N LYS A 191 14.45 -20.76 0.31
CA LYS A 191 13.09 -20.24 0.45
C LYS A 191 12.87 -19.68 1.83
N ILE A 192 12.22 -18.51 1.91
CA ILE A 192 11.79 -17.93 3.18
C ILE A 192 10.53 -18.63 3.64
N THR A 193 10.54 -19.13 4.88
CA THR A 193 9.41 -19.88 5.45
C THR A 193 8.68 -19.12 6.55
N LYS A 194 9.39 -18.26 7.29
CA LYS A 194 8.78 -17.43 8.34
C LYS A 194 9.52 -16.11 8.49
N ILE A 195 8.76 -15.03 8.63
CA ILE A 195 9.26 -13.72 9.05
C ILE A 195 8.56 -13.32 10.35
N VAL A 196 9.31 -12.72 11.27
CA VAL A 196 8.76 -12.10 12.48
C VAL A 196 9.40 -10.73 12.59
N ARG A 197 8.58 -9.69 12.68
CA ARG A 197 9.03 -8.33 12.98
C ARG A 197 8.30 -7.87 14.23
N PHE A 198 9.06 -7.39 15.20
CA PHE A 198 8.53 -6.68 16.36
C PHE A 198 9.00 -5.24 16.34
N GLU A 199 8.08 -4.35 16.70
CA GLU A 199 8.36 -2.95 16.94
C GLU A 199 7.91 -2.56 18.35
N VAL A 200 8.76 -1.82 19.06
CA VAL A 200 8.45 -1.33 20.40
C VAL A 200 7.25 -0.40 20.33
N GLY A 201 6.22 -0.70 21.13
CA GLY A 201 4.99 0.08 21.17
C GLY A 201 3.96 -0.27 20.09
N GLU A 202 4.25 -1.23 19.20
CA GLU A 202 3.30 -1.69 18.18
C GLU A 202 1.97 -2.10 18.82
N GLY A 203 0.85 -1.55 18.36
CA GLY A 203 -0.48 -1.83 18.89
C GLY A 203 -0.72 -1.32 20.32
N LEU A 204 0.09 -0.38 20.84
CA LEU A 204 -0.25 0.39 22.04
C LEU A 204 -0.78 1.76 21.63
N GLU A 205 -1.86 2.19 22.26
CA GLU A 205 -2.31 3.57 22.15
C GLU A 205 -1.24 4.49 22.72
N LYS A 206 -0.80 5.47 21.92
CA LYS A 206 0.06 6.53 22.42
C LYS A 206 -0.75 7.37 23.38
N LYS A 207 -0.45 7.28 24.67
CA LYS A 207 -0.91 8.28 25.63
C LYS A 207 -0.30 9.62 25.23
N ASN A 208 -1.15 10.57 24.85
CA ASN A 208 -0.73 11.94 24.60
C ASN A 208 -0.95 12.71 25.91
N GLU A 209 0.11 12.83 26.70
CA GLU A 209 0.09 13.57 27.95
C GLU A 209 0.53 15.00 27.66
N ASP A 210 -0.37 15.96 27.87
CA ASP A 210 -0.07 17.38 27.78
C ASP A 210 0.70 17.78 29.05
N PHE A 211 2.03 17.74 28.94
CA PHE A 211 2.93 18.08 30.02
C PHE A 211 2.70 19.50 30.55
N ALA A 212 2.22 20.44 29.71
CA ALA A 212 1.90 21.79 30.16
C ALA A 212 0.64 21.80 31.05
N ALA A 213 -0.37 21.01 30.69
CA ALA A 213 -1.57 20.83 31.51
C ALA A 213 -1.26 20.11 32.83
N GLU A 214 -0.36 19.12 32.81
CA GLU A 214 0.07 18.40 34.02
C GLU A 214 0.86 19.30 34.98
N VAL A 215 1.80 20.10 34.46
CA VAL A 215 2.56 21.07 35.26
C VAL A 215 1.63 22.15 35.82
N ALA A 216 0.68 22.66 35.03
CA ALA A 216 -0.30 23.63 35.49
C ALA A 216 -1.22 23.06 36.60
N ALA A 217 -1.57 21.77 36.53
CA ALA A 217 -2.35 21.11 37.57
C ALA A 217 -1.55 20.94 38.88
N GLN A 218 -0.25 20.67 38.80
CA GLN A 218 0.61 20.52 39.98
C GLN A 218 0.94 21.86 40.66
N MET A 219 0.99 22.97 39.91
CA MET A 219 1.25 24.31 40.48
C MET A 219 0.02 24.96 41.13
N ASN A 220 -1.19 24.46 40.84
CA ASN A 220 -2.45 24.96 41.39
C ASN A 220 -3.02 24.05 42.51
N ALA A 221 -2.26 23.06 42.97
CA ALA A 221 -2.61 22.12 44.04
C ALA A 221 -1.89 22.45 45.37
#